data_AF-A0A2M8NI73-F1
#
_entry.id   AF-A0A2M8NI73-F1
#
_cell.length_a   1.000
_cell.length_b   1.000
_cell.length_c   1.000
_cell.angle_alpha   90.00
_cell.angle_beta   90.00
_cell.angle_gamma   90.00
#
_symmetry.space_group_name_H-M   'P 1'
#
loop_
_entity.id
_entity.type
_entity.pdbx_description
1 polymer ?
#
loop_
_entity_poly.entity_id
_entity_poly.type
_entity_poly.pdbx_seq_one_letter_code
_entity_poly.pdbx_strand_id
1 'polypeptide(L)'
;MPEALSVTQLNDRLKRLIEAEPMLNDILVMGEISDWRRIPSSGHCYFTLKADDGSGQIIKGVMWRMNADRQARFGGLPQNGDAVQALGSVRLYELRSEYQFSAVAIQPVGVGALYAEFERLRLRLAAEGVFDAVRKRPLPPVIRRIGIVTSPEAAVFQDVQNILRRRYPLAELVLSPSPVQGNDAPPQ
;
A
#
# COMPACT_ATOMS: atom_id res chain seq x y z
N MET A 1 -31.82 -24.66 25.62
CA MET A 1 -30.83 -25.18 24.65
C MET A 1 -30.62 -24.14 23.57
N PRO A 2 -29.41 -23.98 23.01
CA PRO A 2 -29.20 -23.06 21.89
C PRO A 2 -30.03 -23.50 20.68
N GLU A 3 -30.57 -22.53 19.96
CA GLU A 3 -31.34 -22.75 18.72
C GLU A 3 -30.40 -23.25 17.61
N ALA A 4 -30.77 -24.33 16.93
CA ALA A 4 -30.01 -24.86 15.80
C ALA A 4 -30.40 -24.10 14.52
N LEU A 5 -29.42 -23.50 13.85
CA LEU A 5 -29.61 -22.82 12.56
C LEU A 5 -28.96 -23.62 11.43
N SER A 6 -29.63 -23.67 10.28
CA SER A 6 -29.02 -24.14 9.03
C SER A 6 -27.98 -23.13 8.51
N VAL A 7 -27.08 -23.58 7.65
CA VAL A 7 -26.08 -22.71 7.01
C VAL A 7 -26.74 -21.55 6.26
N THR A 8 -27.84 -21.81 5.55
CA THR A 8 -28.63 -20.79 4.87
C THR A 8 -29.20 -19.78 5.85
N GLN A 9 -29.84 -20.24 6.93
CA GLN A 9 -30.40 -19.36 7.95
C GLN A 9 -29.34 -18.48 8.61
N LEU A 10 -28.13 -19.02 8.84
CA LEU A 10 -27.01 -18.28 9.39
C LEU A 10 -26.53 -17.18 8.42
N ASN A 11 -26.27 -17.53 7.16
CA ASN A 11 -25.81 -16.58 6.15
C ASN A 11 -26.85 -15.47 5.90
N ASP A 12 -28.13 -15.82 5.77
CA ASP A 12 -29.22 -14.87 5.59
C ASP A 12 -29.37 -13.92 6.79
N ARG A 13 -29.11 -14.43 8.00
CA ARG A 13 -29.12 -13.63 9.21
C ARG A 13 -27.94 -12.66 9.24
N LEU A 14 -26.73 -13.12 8.95
CA LEU A 14 -25.54 -12.27 8.91
C LEU A 14 -25.62 -11.20 7.83
N LYS A 15 -26.10 -11.57 6.63
CA LYS A 15 -26.34 -10.62 5.54
C LYS A 15 -27.28 -9.51 5.97
N ARG A 16 -28.43 -9.86 6.57
CA ARG A 16 -29.38 -8.87 7.09
C ARG A 16 -28.77 -7.96 8.14
N LEU A 17 -27.93 -8.48 9.04
CA LEU A 17 -27.26 -7.66 10.05
C LEU A 17 -26.27 -6.66 9.41
N ILE A 18 -25.44 -7.13 8.48
CA ILE A 18 -24.48 -6.27 7.77
C ILE A 18 -25.20 -5.21 6.92
N GLU A 19 -26.26 -5.60 6.20
CA GLU A 19 -27.01 -4.69 5.35
C GLU A 19 -27.89 -3.72 6.13
N ALA A 20 -28.36 -4.09 7.33
CA ALA A 20 -29.14 -3.22 8.19
C ALA A 20 -28.29 -2.21 8.96
N GLU A 21 -26.99 -2.45 9.13
CA GLU A 21 -26.08 -1.55 9.84
C GLU A 21 -25.82 -0.28 9.00
N PRO A 22 -26.32 0.90 9.41
CA PRO A 22 -26.16 2.12 8.63
C PRO A 22 -24.68 2.50 8.50
N MET A 23 -23.87 2.23 9.52
CA MET A 23 -22.43 2.51 9.48
C MET A 23 -21.65 1.62 8.50
N LEU A 24 -22.26 0.63 7.85
CA LEU A 24 -21.63 -0.18 6.81
C LEU A 24 -22.17 0.12 5.41
N ASN A 25 -23.16 1.01 5.33
CA ASN A 25 -23.76 1.51 4.11
C ASN A 25 -23.25 2.94 3.86
N ASP A 26 -22.49 3.11 2.78
CA ASP A 26 -21.88 4.39 2.37
C ASP A 26 -20.73 4.87 3.28
N ILE A 27 -19.68 4.06 3.34
CA ILE A 27 -18.45 4.37 4.08
C ILE A 27 -17.28 4.68 3.16
N LEU A 28 -16.34 5.46 3.71
CA LEU A 28 -15.01 5.66 3.15
C LEU A 28 -14.03 4.74 3.88
N VAL A 29 -13.36 3.87 3.12
CA VAL A 29 -12.31 2.99 3.61
C VAL A 29 -10.99 3.44 3.03
N MET A 30 -10.00 3.68 3.88
CA MET A 30 -8.64 4.02 3.47
C MET A 30 -7.78 2.76 3.43
N GLY A 31 -6.84 2.70 2.49
CA GLY A 31 -5.87 1.62 2.42
C GLY A 31 -5.08 1.64 1.12
N GLU A 32 -4.14 0.71 1.01
CA GLU A 32 -3.36 0.49 -0.21
C GLU A 32 -4.06 -0.54 -1.11
N ILE A 33 -4.15 -0.25 -2.41
CA ILE A 33 -4.67 -1.19 -3.40
C ILE A 33 -3.64 -2.28 -3.70
N SER A 34 -4.05 -3.54 -3.64
CA SER A 34 -3.34 -4.67 -4.25
C SER A 34 -4.25 -5.53 -5.12
N ASP A 35 -3.64 -6.39 -5.93
CA ASP A 35 -4.32 -7.38 -6.78
C ASP A 35 -5.41 -6.78 -7.70
N TRP A 36 -5.23 -5.52 -8.12
CA TRP A 36 -6.17 -4.83 -8.99
C TRP A 36 -6.29 -5.55 -10.33
N ARG A 37 -7.51 -5.98 -10.66
CA ARG A 37 -7.80 -6.72 -11.89
C ARG A 37 -9.16 -6.36 -12.44
N ARG A 38 -9.22 -6.01 -13.72
CA ARG A 38 -10.48 -5.83 -14.46
C ARG A 38 -10.77 -7.08 -15.27
N ILE A 39 -11.93 -7.68 -15.05
CA ILE A 39 -12.33 -8.91 -15.74
C ILE A 39 -12.93 -8.55 -17.11
N PRO A 40 -12.35 -9.01 -18.24
CA PRO A 40 -12.83 -8.63 -19.57
C PRO A 40 -14.28 -9.06 -19.86
N SER A 41 -14.70 -10.23 -19.34
CA SER A 41 -16.03 -10.79 -19.62
C SER A 41 -17.16 -10.08 -18.88
N SER A 42 -16.98 -9.71 -17.60
CA SER A 42 -18.00 -9.03 -16.79
C SER A 42 -17.81 -7.50 -16.74
N GLY A 43 -16.62 -7.01 -17.05
CA GLY A 43 -16.21 -5.62 -16.90
C GLY A 43 -16.05 -5.15 -15.45
N HIS A 44 -16.19 -6.05 -14.46
CA HIS A 44 -16.01 -5.74 -13.04
C HIS A 44 -14.53 -5.63 -12.69
N CYS A 45 -14.21 -4.76 -11.74
CA CYS A 45 -12.88 -4.70 -11.14
C CYS A 45 -12.90 -5.39 -9.77
N TYR A 46 -11.88 -6.20 -9.50
CA TYR A 46 -11.63 -6.77 -8.19
C TYR A 46 -10.28 -6.27 -7.68
N PHE A 47 -10.16 -6.12 -6.38
CA PHE A 47 -8.95 -5.63 -5.72
C PHE A 47 -8.96 -6.06 -4.26
N THR A 48 -7.86 -5.81 -3.57
CA THR A 48 -7.74 -5.95 -2.12
C THR A 48 -7.33 -4.59 -1.57
N LEU A 49 -7.96 -4.16 -0.48
CA LEU A 49 -7.49 -3.03 0.32
C LEU A 49 -6.68 -3.58 1.49
N LYS A 50 -5.44 -3.11 1.62
CA LYS A 50 -4.57 -3.40 2.76
C LYS A 50 -4.59 -2.22 3.72
N ALA A 51 -4.60 -2.51 5.02
CA ALA A 51 -4.42 -1.49 6.04
C ALA A 51 -3.02 -0.86 5.93
N ASP A 52 -2.94 0.45 6.16
CA ASP A 52 -1.72 1.27 6.11
C ASP A 52 -0.95 1.32 7.45
N ASP A 53 -1.56 0.82 8.52
CA ASP A 53 -1.02 0.79 9.89
C ASP A 53 -0.03 -0.37 10.15
N GLY A 54 0.32 -1.15 9.13
CA GLY A 54 1.22 -2.31 9.26
C GLY A 54 0.59 -3.52 9.96
N SER A 55 -0.70 -3.49 10.30
CA SER A 55 -1.40 -4.62 10.95
C SER A 55 -1.56 -5.85 10.05
N GLY A 56 -1.32 -5.70 8.74
CA GLY A 56 -1.52 -6.76 7.76
C GLY A 56 -3.00 -7.10 7.50
N GLN A 57 -3.93 -6.32 8.04
CA GLN A 57 -5.36 -6.49 7.83
C GLN A 57 -5.73 -6.17 6.38
N ILE A 58 -6.63 -6.96 5.82
CA ILE A 58 -7.08 -6.82 4.42
C ILE A 58 -8.59 -6.97 4.30
N ILE A 59 -9.16 -6.34 3.27
CA ILE A 59 -10.53 -6.59 2.83
C ILE A 59 -10.57 -6.71 1.30
N LYS A 60 -11.26 -7.75 0.80
CA LYS A 60 -11.48 -7.92 -0.64
C LYS A 60 -12.53 -6.94 -1.13
N GLY A 61 -12.27 -6.33 -2.26
CA GLY A 61 -13.12 -5.33 -2.89
C GLY A 61 -13.61 -5.74 -4.28
N VAL A 62 -14.81 -5.28 -4.63
CA VAL A 62 -15.35 -5.33 -5.98
C VAL A 62 -15.89 -3.96 -6.37
N MET A 63 -15.61 -3.55 -7.61
CA MET A 63 -16.25 -2.42 -8.26
C MET A 63 -17.01 -2.94 -9.48
N TRP A 64 -18.33 -2.86 -9.40
CA TRP A 64 -19.21 -3.32 -10.48
C TRP A 64 -19.01 -2.51 -11.76
N ARG A 65 -19.30 -3.13 -12.90
CA ARG A 65 -19.02 -2.58 -14.25
C ARG A 65 -19.44 -1.12 -14.40
N MET A 66 -20.66 -0.77 -13.97
CA MET A 66 -21.18 0.60 -14.10
C MET A 66 -20.30 1.63 -13.35
N ASN A 67 -19.88 1.30 -12.13
CA ASN A 67 -19.00 2.16 -11.33
C ASN A 67 -17.57 2.16 -11.90
N ALA A 68 -17.07 1.01 -12.35
CA ALA A 68 -15.76 0.88 -12.98
C ALA A 68 -15.65 1.71 -14.27
N ASP A 69 -16.68 1.68 -15.11
CA ASP A 69 -16.74 2.46 -16.35
C ASP A 69 -16.81 3.97 -16.05
N ARG A 70 -17.61 4.37 -15.05
CA ARG A 70 -17.67 5.77 -14.59
C ARG A 70 -16.33 6.24 -14.03
N GLN A 71 -15.70 5.43 -13.18
CA GLN A 71 -14.39 5.70 -12.59
C GLN A 71 -13.34 5.87 -13.70
N ALA A 72 -13.29 4.97 -14.67
CA ALA A 72 -12.37 5.05 -15.80
C ALA A 72 -12.55 6.33 -16.63
N ARG A 73 -13.79 6.83 -16.77
CA ARG A 73 -14.09 8.03 -17.55
C ARG A 73 -13.75 9.35 -16.85
N PHE A 74 -13.94 9.42 -15.53
CA PHE A 74 -13.91 10.70 -14.80
C PHE A 74 -12.85 10.79 -13.69
N GLY A 75 -12.38 9.66 -13.16
CA GLY A 75 -11.47 9.63 -12.00
C GLY A 75 -10.16 8.87 -12.22
N GLY A 76 -10.03 8.14 -13.32
CA GLY A 76 -8.91 7.21 -13.55
C GLY A 76 -9.05 5.93 -12.73
N LEU A 77 -8.50 4.83 -13.24
CA LEU A 77 -8.44 3.57 -12.49
C LEU A 77 -7.20 3.56 -11.59
N PRO A 78 -7.32 3.14 -10.32
CA PRO A 78 -6.18 2.98 -9.43
C PRO A 78 -5.25 1.85 -9.92
N GLN A 79 -4.02 1.88 -9.43
CA GLN A 79 -2.98 0.88 -9.67
C GLN A 79 -2.59 0.20 -8.36
N ASN A 80 -1.90 -0.93 -8.48
CA ASN A 80 -1.34 -1.61 -7.31
C ASN A 80 -0.28 -0.71 -6.64
N GLY A 81 -0.35 -0.60 -5.32
CA GLY A 81 0.50 0.29 -4.51
C GLY A 81 -0.09 1.69 -4.30
N ASP A 82 -1.21 2.03 -4.94
CA ASP A 82 -1.85 3.32 -4.69
C ASP A 82 -2.50 3.33 -3.30
N ALA A 83 -2.15 4.34 -2.50
CA ALA A 83 -2.91 4.71 -1.32
C ALA A 83 -4.22 5.38 -1.76
N VAL A 84 -5.35 4.84 -1.32
CA VAL A 84 -6.67 5.28 -1.78
C VAL A 84 -7.65 5.45 -0.63
N GLN A 85 -8.67 6.26 -0.90
CA GLN A 85 -9.89 6.35 -0.16
C GLN A 85 -11.01 5.83 -1.06
N ALA A 86 -11.60 4.70 -0.66
CA ALA A 86 -12.63 4.02 -1.41
C ALA A 86 -14.00 4.27 -0.77
N LEU A 87 -14.93 4.85 -1.53
CA LEU A 87 -16.32 5.03 -1.13
C LEU A 87 -17.12 3.79 -1.53
N GLY A 88 -17.94 3.26 -0.63
CA GLY A 88 -18.71 2.06 -0.91
C GLY A 88 -19.46 1.51 0.28
N SER A 89 -19.73 0.20 0.27
CA SER A 89 -20.46 -0.45 1.35
C SER A 89 -19.96 -1.86 1.59
N VAL A 90 -20.07 -2.36 2.81
CA VAL A 90 -19.74 -3.75 3.14
C VAL A 90 -20.92 -4.65 2.80
N ARG A 91 -20.65 -5.78 2.16
CA ARG A 91 -21.65 -6.77 1.74
C ARG A 91 -21.15 -8.18 2.06
N LEU A 92 -22.07 -9.10 2.31
CA LEU A 92 -21.73 -10.52 2.44
C LEU A 92 -21.88 -11.22 1.08
N TYR A 93 -20.82 -11.88 0.62
CA TYR A 93 -20.86 -12.75 -0.55
C TYR A 93 -21.32 -14.15 -0.14
N GLU A 94 -22.62 -14.40 -0.28
CA GLU A 94 -23.32 -15.60 0.22
C GLU A 94 -22.70 -16.92 -0.23
N LEU A 95 -22.24 -17.00 -1.48
CA LEU A 95 -21.65 -18.22 -2.05
C LEU A 95 -20.37 -18.68 -1.35
N ARG A 96 -19.64 -17.77 -0.70
CA ARG A 96 -18.40 -18.09 0.02
C ARG A 96 -18.44 -17.71 1.50
N SER A 97 -19.54 -17.15 1.98
CA SER A 97 -19.66 -16.56 3.32
C SER A 97 -18.52 -15.57 3.62
N GLU A 98 -18.02 -14.85 2.62
CA GLU A 98 -16.96 -13.85 2.78
C GLU A 98 -17.57 -12.45 2.79
N TYR A 99 -17.16 -11.59 3.72
CA TYR A 99 -17.48 -10.16 3.62
C TYR A 99 -16.59 -9.52 2.53
N GLN A 100 -17.16 -8.59 1.79
CA GLN A 100 -16.49 -7.86 0.73
C GLN A 100 -16.89 -6.38 0.74
N PHE A 101 -15.99 -5.53 0.27
CA PHE A 101 -16.25 -4.12 0.06
C PHE A 101 -16.75 -3.87 -1.37
N SER A 102 -17.97 -3.37 -1.53
CA SER A 102 -18.52 -2.97 -2.82
C SER A 102 -18.23 -1.50 -3.07
N ALA A 103 -17.21 -1.20 -3.87
CA ALA A 103 -16.80 0.18 -4.18
C ALA A 103 -17.69 0.84 -5.23
N VAL A 104 -17.96 2.13 -4.99
CA VAL A 104 -18.72 3.04 -5.85
C VAL A 104 -17.81 4.08 -6.48
N ALA A 105 -16.79 4.53 -5.75
CA ALA A 105 -15.74 5.40 -6.24
C ALA A 105 -14.44 5.11 -5.48
N ILE A 106 -13.31 5.30 -6.14
CA ILE A 106 -11.99 5.22 -5.50
C ILE A 106 -11.23 6.49 -5.85
N GLN A 107 -10.72 7.17 -4.84
CA GLN A 107 -9.89 8.35 -5.00
C GLN A 107 -8.50 8.05 -4.46
N PRO A 108 -7.42 8.33 -5.21
CA PRO A 108 -6.09 8.29 -4.62
C PRO A 108 -6.04 9.29 -3.47
N VAL A 109 -5.59 8.83 -2.30
CA VAL A 109 -5.20 9.73 -1.21
C VAL A 109 -3.94 10.40 -1.73
N GLY A 110 -4.13 11.59 -2.31
CA GLY A 110 -3.08 12.26 -3.06
C GLY A 110 -1.78 12.39 -2.28
N VAL A 111 -0.72 12.62 -3.04
CA VAL A 111 0.65 12.99 -2.62
C VAL A 111 0.69 13.84 -1.35
N GLY A 112 -0.31 14.67 -1.05
CA GLY A 112 -0.42 15.51 0.15
C GLY A 112 -0.20 14.82 1.51
N ALA A 113 -0.67 13.60 1.76
CA ALA A 113 -0.44 12.95 3.06
C ALA A 113 1.01 12.46 3.20
N LEU A 114 1.51 11.73 2.18
CA LEU A 114 2.91 11.33 2.08
C LEU A 114 3.87 12.53 2.00
N TYR A 115 3.45 13.61 1.34
CA TYR A 115 4.19 14.86 1.20
C TYR A 115 4.17 15.67 2.50
N ALA A 116 3.06 15.67 3.24
CA ALA A 116 3.00 16.25 4.57
C ALA A 116 3.92 15.50 5.53
N GLU A 117 3.93 14.17 5.48
CA GLU A 117 4.84 13.35 6.29
C GLU A 117 6.30 13.53 5.87
N PHE A 118 6.57 13.57 4.56
CA PHE A 118 7.87 13.90 4.00
C PHE A 118 8.34 15.30 4.43
N GLU A 119 7.51 16.34 4.32
CA GLU A 119 7.86 17.70 4.74
C GLU A 119 8.03 17.77 6.25
N ARG A 120 7.21 17.06 7.05
CA ARG A 120 7.38 16.96 8.50
C ARG A 120 8.74 16.36 8.86
N LEU A 121 9.12 15.26 8.21
CA LEU A 121 10.42 14.60 8.40
C LEU A 121 11.56 15.49 7.91
N ARG A 122 11.42 16.12 6.73
CA ARG A 122 12.41 17.04 6.16
C ARG A 122 12.66 18.23 7.09
N LEU A 123 11.61 18.82 7.64
CA LEU A 123 11.71 19.93 8.60
C LEU A 123 12.38 19.49 9.90
N ARG A 124 12.06 18.31 10.42
CA ARG A 124 12.72 17.75 11.61
C ARG A 124 14.22 17.54 11.37
N LEU A 125 14.59 16.84 10.30
CA LEU A 125 16.00 16.58 9.94
C LEU A 125 16.77 17.87 9.59
N ALA A 126 16.09 18.87 9.03
CA ALA A 126 16.66 20.19 8.82
C ALA A 126 16.94 20.92 10.13
N ALA A 127 16.02 20.85 11.10
CA ALA A 127 16.21 21.42 12.44
C ALA A 127 17.34 20.72 13.22
N GLU A 128 17.54 19.42 13.01
CA GLU A 128 18.69 18.66 13.54
C GLU A 128 20.03 19.02 12.85
N GLY A 129 20.00 19.87 11.81
CA GLY A 129 21.18 20.32 11.06
C GLY A 129 21.79 19.22 10.18
N VAL A 130 21.05 18.14 9.89
CA VAL A 130 21.56 17.01 9.10
C VAL A 130 21.89 17.43 7.66
N PHE A 131 21.21 18.45 7.15
CA PHE A 131 21.42 18.99 5.80
C PHE A 131 22.39 20.18 5.73
N ASP A 132 22.97 20.61 6.86
CA ASP A 132 23.82 21.79 6.91
C ASP A 132 24.99 21.69 5.92
N ALA A 133 25.20 22.75 5.14
CA ALA A 133 26.30 22.82 4.18
C ALA A 133 27.67 22.65 4.86
N VAL A 134 27.79 23.09 6.12
CA VAL A 134 29.00 22.94 6.94
C VAL A 134 29.33 21.46 7.23
N ARG A 135 28.34 20.56 7.22
CA ARG A 135 28.56 19.11 7.39
C ARG A 135 28.94 18.41 6.09
N LYS A 136 28.71 19.04 4.93
CA LYS A 136 29.06 18.44 3.64
C LYS A 136 30.58 18.40 3.48
N ARG A 137 31.09 17.20 3.19
CA ARG A 137 32.52 16.98 2.92
C ARG A 137 32.73 17.01 1.40
N PRO A 138 33.82 17.61 0.90
CA PRO A 138 34.17 17.52 -0.50
C PRO A 138 34.37 16.06 -0.88
N LEU A 139 33.88 15.67 -2.06
CA LEU A 139 34.09 14.33 -2.57
C LEU A 139 35.58 14.16 -2.89
N PRO A 140 36.20 13.02 -2.52
CA PRO A 140 37.58 12.76 -2.89
C PRO A 140 37.68 12.63 -4.42
N PRO A 141 38.79 13.08 -5.02
CA PRO A 141 39.00 12.99 -6.47
C PRO A 141 39.07 11.54 -6.97
N VAL A 142 39.41 10.60 -6.08
CA VAL A 142 39.42 9.16 -6.35
C VAL A 142 38.67 8.45 -5.23
N ILE A 143 37.58 7.77 -5.58
CA ILE A 143 36.75 7.03 -4.62
C ILE A 143 37.33 5.62 -4.47
N ARG A 144 38.07 5.37 -3.39
CA ARG A 144 38.67 4.04 -3.14
C ARG A 144 37.70 3.08 -2.44
N ARG A 145 36.74 3.61 -1.70
CA ARG A 145 35.82 2.83 -0.87
C ARG A 145 34.44 3.48 -0.87
N ILE A 146 33.41 2.66 -1.01
CA ILE A 146 32.01 3.07 -1.02
C ILE A 146 31.30 2.29 0.09
N GLY A 147 30.77 3.01 1.07
CA GLY A 147 29.87 2.45 2.07
C GLY A 147 28.45 2.38 1.53
N ILE A 148 27.80 1.23 1.65
CA ILE A 148 26.40 1.02 1.27
C ILE A 148 25.64 0.65 2.55
N VAL A 149 24.58 1.39 2.85
CA VAL A 149 23.68 1.11 3.96
C VAL A 149 22.35 0.62 3.39
N THR A 150 22.10 -0.69 3.44
CA THR A 150 20.89 -1.34 2.90
C THR A 150 20.72 -2.74 3.50
N SER A 151 19.57 -3.38 3.25
CA SER A 151 19.41 -4.80 3.61
C SER A 151 20.29 -5.67 2.72
N PRO A 152 21.01 -6.68 3.27
CA PRO A 152 21.80 -7.62 2.49
C PRO A 152 20.96 -8.45 1.50
N GLU A 153 19.66 -8.61 1.79
CA GLU A 153 18.72 -9.37 0.95
C GLU A 153 18.08 -8.53 -0.15
N ALA A 154 18.23 -7.20 -0.12
CA ALA A 154 17.63 -6.33 -1.11
C ALA A 154 18.31 -6.48 -2.47
N ALA A 155 17.51 -6.66 -3.53
CA ALA A 155 17.97 -6.73 -4.92
C ALA A 155 18.90 -5.56 -5.32
N VAL A 156 18.70 -4.40 -4.68
CA VAL A 156 19.48 -3.17 -4.85
C VAL A 156 20.98 -3.38 -4.60
N PHE A 157 21.38 -4.19 -3.60
CA PHE A 157 22.81 -4.41 -3.32
C PHE A 157 23.51 -5.15 -4.45
N GLN A 158 22.84 -6.17 -5.01
CA GLN A 158 23.37 -6.92 -6.15
C GLN A 158 23.48 -6.04 -7.40
N ASP A 159 22.50 -5.17 -7.66
CA ASP A 159 22.55 -4.23 -8.78
C ASP A 159 23.73 -3.26 -8.65
N VAL A 160 23.94 -2.68 -7.45
CA VAL A 160 25.06 -1.79 -7.19
C VAL A 160 26.39 -2.52 -7.38
N GLN A 161 26.52 -3.76 -6.90
CA GLN A 161 27.71 -4.59 -7.14
C GLN A 161 27.96 -4.85 -8.63
N ASN A 162 26.91 -5.19 -9.38
CA ASN A 162 27.01 -5.50 -10.81
C ASN A 162 27.41 -4.27 -11.64
N ILE A 163 26.84 -3.10 -11.33
CA ILE A 163 27.16 -1.85 -12.01
C ILE A 163 28.59 -1.42 -11.70
N LEU A 164 29.00 -1.45 -10.43
CA LEU A 164 30.34 -1.00 -10.02
C LEU A 164 31.44 -1.93 -10.53
N ARG A 165 31.23 -3.26 -10.55
CA ARG A 165 32.18 -4.19 -11.18
C ARG A 165 32.42 -3.88 -12.66
N ARG A 166 31.39 -3.41 -13.37
CA ARG A 166 31.49 -3.08 -14.81
C ARG A 166 32.08 -1.70 -15.05
N ARG A 167 31.69 -0.69 -14.26
CA ARG A 167 32.04 0.73 -14.52
C ARG A 167 33.21 1.25 -13.70
N TYR A 168 33.45 0.72 -12.51
CA TYR A 168 34.46 1.23 -11.59
C TYR A 168 34.95 0.16 -10.59
N PRO A 169 35.62 -0.89 -11.08
CA PRO A 169 36.01 -2.06 -10.26
C PRO A 169 37.09 -1.76 -9.21
N LEU A 170 37.68 -0.56 -9.24
CA LEU A 170 38.72 -0.12 -8.30
C LEU A 170 38.16 0.29 -6.93
N ALA A 171 36.85 0.49 -6.81
CA ALA A 171 36.23 0.86 -5.54
C ALA A 171 35.89 -0.39 -4.71
N GLU A 172 36.35 -0.40 -3.47
CA GLU A 172 35.94 -1.39 -2.46
C GLU A 172 34.53 -1.08 -1.95
N LEU A 173 33.66 -2.11 -1.90
CA LEU A 173 32.31 -1.98 -1.36
C LEU A 173 32.27 -2.47 0.08
N VAL A 174 31.77 -1.63 0.98
CA VAL A 174 31.52 -1.99 2.38
C VAL A 174 30.02 -1.93 2.62
N LEU A 175 29.42 -3.07 2.96
CA LEU A 175 28.01 -3.13 3.34
C LEU A 175 27.87 -2.93 4.85
N SER A 176 27.06 -1.95 5.24
CA SER A 176 26.53 -1.81 6.58
C SER A 176 25.07 -2.28 6.53
N PRO A 177 24.77 -3.51 7.00
CA PRO A 177 23.43 -4.05 6.91
C PRO A 177 22.47 -3.22 7.77
N SER A 178 21.41 -2.72 7.16
CA SER A 178 20.36 -1.97 7.86
C SER A 178 19.00 -2.38 7.30
N PRO A 179 18.00 -2.64 8.16
CA PRO A 179 16.63 -2.84 7.70
C PRO A 179 16.12 -1.52 7.12
N VAL A 180 15.68 -1.56 5.87
CA VAL A 180 15.21 -0.38 5.12
C VAL A 180 13.70 -0.40 4.86
N GLN A 181 13.06 -1.57 4.97
CA GLN A 181 11.62 -1.81 4.78
C GLN A 181 11.20 -3.06 5.59
N GLY A 182 9.95 -3.10 6.08
CA GLY A 182 9.41 -4.23 6.87
C GLY A 182 9.32 -3.97 8.38
N ASN A 183 8.79 -4.94 9.14
CA ASN A 183 8.50 -4.79 10.58
C ASN A 183 9.73 -4.54 11.45
N ASP A 184 10.92 -4.91 10.98
CA ASP A 184 12.19 -4.69 11.69
C ASP A 184 12.88 -3.36 11.32
N ALA A 185 12.29 -2.57 10.42
CA ALA A 185 12.79 -1.23 10.11
C ALA A 185 12.46 -0.25 11.25
N PRO A 186 13.29 0.78 11.50
CA PRO A 186 12.96 1.82 12.46
C PRO A 186 11.59 2.43 12.13
N PRO A 187 10.73 2.71 13.13
CA PRO A 187 9.45 3.35 12.89
C PRO A 187 9.67 4.72 12.21
N GLN A 188 8.88 4.99 11.15
CA GLN A 188 8.93 6.25 10.39
C GLN A 188 8.42 7.45 11.22
#